data_AF-A0A820EPP7-F1
#
_entry.id   AF-A0A820EPP7-F1
#
_cell.length_a   1.000
_cell.length_b   1.000
_cell.length_c   1.000
_cell.angle_alpha   90.00
_cell.angle_beta   90.00
_cell.angle_gamma   90.00
#
_symmetry.space_group_name_H-M   'P 1'
#
loop_
_entity.id
_entity.type
_entity.pdbx_description
1 polymer ?
#
loop_
_entity_poly.entity_id
_entity_poly.type
_entity_poly.pdbx_seq_one_letter_code
_entity_poly.pdbx_strand_id
1 'polypeptide(L)'
;DRNTFKRFDRFNANYNPVGQTMLREIFMKPNNYIDGVFFAEMLKEVIVHLETSKYQHAELRVSIQGSSMDEWDQLATWFLKNKMHSTNVNYMIQVPRVLYALLMKKFL
;
A
#
# COMPACT_ATOMS: atom_id res chain seq x y z
N ASP A 1 17.02 7.25 -14.29
CA ASP A 1 18.05 7.70 -13.34
C ASP A 1 18.34 6.59 -12.33
N ARG A 2 19.61 6.15 -12.23
CA ARG A 2 20.02 4.84 -11.69
C ARG A 2 20.26 4.83 -10.17
N ASN A 3 19.94 5.94 -9.49
CA ASN A 3 20.31 6.19 -8.08
C ASN A 3 19.15 6.10 -7.06
N THR A 4 17.92 5.82 -7.49
CA THR A 4 16.75 5.76 -6.60
C THR A 4 16.63 4.43 -5.83
N PHE A 5 17.35 3.38 -6.25
CA PHE A 5 17.25 2.03 -5.67
C PHE A 5 18.10 1.80 -4.42
N LYS A 6 18.95 2.75 -4.00
CA LYS A 6 19.92 2.56 -2.90
C LYS A 6 19.58 3.28 -1.59
N ARG A 7 18.49 4.06 -1.55
CA ARG A 7 18.16 4.95 -0.42
C ARG A 7 16.65 4.93 -0.10
N PHE A 8 16.28 4.04 0.82
CA PHE A 8 14.90 3.80 1.27
C PHE A 8 14.28 5.04 1.96
N ASP A 9 15.12 5.88 2.56
CA ASP A 9 14.80 7.21 3.10
C ASP A 9 14.18 8.14 2.05
N ARG A 10 14.74 8.16 0.83
CA ARG A 10 14.25 9.00 -0.28
C ARG A 10 12.96 8.44 -0.91
N PHE A 11 12.78 7.13 -0.88
CA PHE A 11 11.54 6.48 -1.34
C PHE A 11 10.35 6.79 -0.42
N ASN A 12 10.54 6.71 0.90
CA ASN A 12 9.49 7.01 1.86
C ASN A 12 9.05 8.48 1.85
N ALA A 13 9.97 9.41 1.57
CA ALA A 13 9.66 10.84 1.45
C ALA A 13 8.70 11.12 0.27
N ASN A 14 8.81 10.40 -0.85
CA ASN A 14 7.97 10.58 -2.04
C ASN A 14 6.49 10.20 -1.82
N TYR A 15 6.17 9.41 -0.78
CA TYR A 15 4.79 9.03 -0.42
C TYR A 15 4.29 9.79 0.82
N ASN A 16 5.00 10.84 1.24
CA ASN A 16 4.58 11.68 2.35
C ASN A 16 4.12 13.05 1.78
N PRO A 17 2.82 13.21 1.47
CA PRO A 17 2.34 14.33 0.66
C PRO A 17 2.61 15.72 1.28
N VAL A 18 2.95 15.80 2.58
CA VAL A 18 3.19 17.07 3.30
C VAL A 18 4.36 16.98 4.30
N GLY A 19 5.12 15.88 4.31
CA GLY A 19 6.13 15.64 5.36
C GLY A 19 5.56 15.19 6.72
N GLN A 20 4.22 15.07 6.85
CA GLN A 20 3.55 14.54 8.05
C GLN A 20 3.16 13.07 7.87
N THR A 21 3.81 12.19 8.64
CA THR A 21 3.55 10.74 8.67
C THR A 21 2.10 10.37 8.99
N MET A 22 1.40 11.22 9.75
CA MET A 22 0.01 10.98 10.16
C MET A 22 -0.95 10.97 8.96
N LEU A 23 -0.82 11.90 8.01
CA LEU A 23 -1.71 11.93 6.84
C LEU A 23 -1.50 10.71 5.95
N ARG A 24 -0.24 10.30 5.76
CA ARG A 24 0.08 9.05 5.05
C ARG A 24 -0.55 7.85 5.75
N GLU A 25 -0.52 7.80 7.07
CA GLU A 25 -1.12 6.70 7.84
C GLU A 25 -2.64 6.65 7.70
N ILE A 26 -3.31 7.80 7.75
CA ILE A 26 -4.76 7.88 7.64
C ILE A 26 -5.24 7.57 6.21
N PHE A 27 -4.56 8.12 5.19
CA PHE A 27 -5.05 8.08 3.81
C PHE A 27 -4.38 7.04 2.91
N MET A 28 -3.23 6.49 3.29
CA MET A 28 -2.45 5.60 2.41
C MET A 28 -2.09 4.25 3.04
N LYS A 29 -2.64 3.92 4.22
CA LYS A 29 -2.49 2.59 4.81
C LYS A 29 -3.85 1.89 4.93
N PRO A 30 -3.94 0.60 4.57
CA PRO A 30 -5.15 -0.19 4.76
C PRO A 30 -5.38 -0.58 6.23
N ASN A 31 -4.32 -0.63 7.04
CA ASN A 31 -4.39 -0.89 8.47
C ASN A 31 -4.04 0.39 9.25
N ASN A 32 -5.05 1.04 9.81
CA ASN A 32 -4.94 2.21 10.68
C ASN A 32 -6.11 2.23 11.68
N TYR A 33 -6.20 3.25 12.55
CA TYR A 33 -7.21 3.35 13.61
C TYR A 33 -8.68 3.22 13.15
N ILE A 34 -8.96 3.57 11.89
CA ILE A 34 -10.29 3.52 11.28
C ILE A 34 -10.40 2.42 10.22
N ASP A 35 -9.59 1.37 10.30
CA ASP A 35 -9.54 0.24 9.35
C ASP A 35 -9.36 0.66 7.88
N GLY A 36 -8.61 1.74 7.62
CA GLY A 36 -8.27 2.16 6.26
C GLY A 36 -9.47 2.60 5.41
N VAL A 37 -10.58 3.05 6.03
CA VAL A 37 -11.80 3.48 5.32
C VAL A 37 -11.50 4.57 4.30
N PHE A 38 -10.77 5.63 4.67
CA PHE A 38 -10.45 6.71 3.74
C PHE A 38 -9.57 6.25 2.57
N PHE A 39 -8.62 5.35 2.83
CA PHE A 39 -7.80 4.79 1.75
C PHE A 39 -8.67 3.98 0.77
N ALA A 40 -9.62 3.20 1.27
CA ALA A 40 -10.55 2.43 0.45
C ALA A 40 -11.45 3.34 -0.39
N GLU A 41 -12.01 4.40 0.20
CA GLU A 41 -12.88 5.35 -0.50
C GLU A 41 -12.16 6.06 -1.65
N MET A 42 -10.98 6.64 -1.39
CA MET A 42 -10.19 7.27 -2.43
C MET A 42 -9.82 6.29 -3.55
N LEU A 43 -9.42 5.07 -3.18
CA LEU A 43 -9.02 4.08 -4.18
C LEU A 43 -10.21 3.62 -5.03
N LYS A 44 -11.42 3.55 -4.47
CA LYS A 44 -12.64 3.25 -5.22
C LYS A 44 -12.96 4.31 -6.26
N GLU A 45 -12.79 5.60 -5.96
CA GLU A 45 -13.01 6.65 -6.95
C GLU A 45 -12.08 6.49 -8.16
N VAL A 46 -10.84 6.09 -7.92
CA VAL A 46 -9.86 5.78 -8.98
C VAL A 46 -10.27 4.53 -9.76
N ILE A 47 -10.70 3.47 -9.08
CA ILE A 47 -11.16 2.22 -9.71
C ILE A 47 -12.38 2.50 -10.61
N VAL A 48 -13.36 3.27 -10.14
CA VAL A 48 -14.55 3.63 -10.93
C VAL A 48 -14.14 4.38 -12.20
N HIS A 49 -13.20 5.31 -12.12
CA HIS A 49 -12.67 5.97 -13.31
C HIS A 49 -12.00 4.99 -14.29
N LEU A 50 -11.22 4.03 -13.78
CA LEU A 50 -10.60 2.99 -14.63
C LEU A 50 -11.64 2.09 -15.29
N GLU A 51 -12.72 1.74 -14.59
CA GLU A 51 -13.83 0.94 -15.14
C GLU A 51 -14.61 1.67 -16.22
N THR A 52 -14.77 3.00 -16.11
CA THR A 52 -15.41 3.79 -17.19
C THR A 52 -14.56 3.85 -18.47
N SER A 53 -13.24 3.66 -18.34
CA SER A 53 -12.30 3.65 -19.46
C SER A 53 -12.02 2.22 -19.94
N LYS A 54 -12.82 1.72 -20.90
CA LYS A 54 -12.80 0.33 -21.40
C LYS A 54 -11.41 -0.28 -21.67
N TYR A 55 -10.45 0.51 -22.12
CA TYR A 55 -9.11 0.04 -22.50
C TYR A 55 -8.02 0.43 -21.50
N GLN A 56 -8.36 1.10 -20.40
CA GLN A 56 -7.42 1.42 -19.34
C GLN A 56 -7.43 0.31 -18.30
N HIS A 57 -6.24 -0.21 -18.02
CA HIS A 57 -6.01 -1.21 -16.99
C HIS A 57 -4.87 -0.74 -16.09
N ALA A 58 -4.93 -1.09 -14.81
CA ALA A 58 -3.90 -0.75 -13.85
C ALA A 58 -3.48 -1.98 -13.05
N GLU A 59 -2.18 -2.11 -12.81
CA GLU A 59 -1.64 -3.03 -11.82
C GLU A 59 -1.25 -2.23 -10.57
N LEU A 60 -2.12 -2.26 -9.57
CA LEU A 60 -1.89 -1.60 -8.30
C LEU A 60 -0.94 -2.43 -7.43
N ARG A 61 -0.09 -1.75 -6.70
CA ARG A 61 0.94 -2.37 -5.87
C ARG A 61 0.64 -2.11 -4.41
N VAL A 62 0.46 -3.20 -3.66
CA VAL A 62 0.17 -3.16 -2.22
C VAL A 62 1.35 -3.76 -1.49
N SER A 63 1.90 -3.02 -0.53
CA SER A 63 3.09 -3.47 0.22
C SER A 63 2.69 -4.15 1.53
N ILE A 64 3.33 -5.29 1.82
CA ILE A 64 3.30 -5.97 3.12
C ILE A 64 4.69 -5.84 3.74
N GLN A 65 4.78 -5.38 4.98
CA GLN A 65 6.03 -5.10 5.68
C GLN A 65 6.72 -6.37 6.21
N GLY A 66 5.97 -7.42 6.49
CA GLY A 66 6.47 -8.68 7.03
C GLY A 66 6.86 -8.57 8.51
N SER A 67 6.25 -7.64 9.25
CA SER A 67 6.49 -7.43 10.69
C SER A 67 5.67 -8.38 11.57
N SER A 68 4.51 -8.83 11.07
CA SER A 68 3.61 -9.80 11.70
C SER A 68 3.15 -10.85 10.68
N MET A 69 2.85 -12.06 11.14
CA MET A 69 2.23 -13.12 10.31
C MET A 69 0.78 -12.76 9.93
N ASP A 70 0.06 -12.08 10.83
CA ASP A 70 -1.35 -11.70 10.65
C ASP A 70 -1.54 -10.60 9.58
N GLU A 71 -0.46 -9.99 9.10
CA GLU A 71 -0.53 -8.86 8.17
C GLU A 71 -1.22 -9.24 6.85
N TRP A 72 -1.04 -10.49 6.41
CA TRP A 72 -1.72 -11.04 5.24
C TRP A 72 -3.23 -11.15 5.47
N ASP A 73 -3.65 -11.72 6.61
CA ASP A 73 -5.06 -11.90 6.94
C ASP A 73 -5.77 -10.55 7.15
N GLN A 74 -5.09 -9.59 7.77
CA GLN A 74 -5.59 -8.22 7.93
C GLN A 74 -5.79 -7.54 6.57
N LEU A 75 -4.81 -7.66 5.66
CA LEU A 75 -4.93 -7.09 4.33
C LEU A 75 -6.06 -7.76 3.52
N ALA A 76 -6.16 -9.08 3.58
CA ALA A 76 -7.22 -9.83 2.90
C ALA A 76 -8.61 -9.44 3.44
N THR A 77 -8.75 -9.34 4.77
CA THR A 77 -9.98 -8.90 5.43
C THR A 77 -10.36 -7.49 5.00
N TRP A 78 -9.40 -6.56 4.95
CA TRP A 78 -9.62 -5.20 4.48
C TRP A 78 -10.09 -5.17 3.02
N PHE A 79 -9.46 -5.97 2.15
CA PHE A 79 -9.79 -6.04 0.74
C PHE A 79 -11.23 -6.54 0.50
N LEU A 80 -11.61 -7.60 1.22
CA LEU A 80 -12.95 -8.18 1.15
C LEU A 80 -14.01 -7.26 1.75
N LYS A 81 -13.77 -6.71 2.95
CA LYS A 81 -14.66 -5.78 3.64
C LYS A 81 -14.99 -4.56 2.78
N ASN A 82 -13.99 -4.04 2.08
CA ASN A 82 -14.14 -2.86 1.22
C ASN A 82 -14.56 -3.18 -0.22
N LYS A 83 -14.67 -4.46 -0.62
CA LYS A 83 -15.03 -4.87 -1.99
C LYS A 83 -14.08 -4.29 -3.05
N MET A 84 -12.78 -4.41 -2.84
CA MET A 84 -11.74 -3.81 -3.70
C MET A 84 -11.47 -4.59 -5.00
N HIS A 85 -12.47 -5.25 -5.57
CA HIS A 85 -12.33 -6.03 -6.80
C HIS A 85 -12.78 -5.20 -8.01
N SER A 86 -12.08 -5.31 -9.13
CA SER A 86 -12.44 -4.70 -10.41
C SER A 86 -11.92 -5.52 -11.59
N THR A 87 -12.60 -5.47 -12.73
CA THR A 87 -12.14 -6.11 -13.98
C THR A 87 -10.93 -5.41 -14.60
N ASN A 88 -10.77 -4.11 -14.34
CA ASN A 88 -9.73 -3.27 -14.95
C ASN A 88 -8.48 -3.16 -14.06
N VAL A 89 -8.52 -3.72 -12.85
CA VAL A 89 -7.46 -3.56 -11.86
C VAL A 89 -6.97 -4.90 -11.34
N ASN A 90 -5.66 -5.12 -11.46
CA ASN A 90 -4.96 -6.22 -10.83
C ASN A 90 -4.13 -5.71 -9.65
N TYR A 91 -3.90 -6.58 -8.67
CA TYR A 91 -3.12 -6.26 -7.48
C TYR A 91 -1.85 -7.11 -7.42
N MET A 92 -0.70 -6.45 -7.26
CA MET A 92 0.56 -7.11 -7.00
C MET A 92 1.01 -6.83 -5.58
N ILE A 93 1.25 -7.90 -4.82
CA ILE A 93 1.83 -7.79 -3.47
C ILE A 93 3.32 -7.51 -3.59
N GLN A 94 3.76 -6.46 -2.92
CA GLN A 94 5.15 -6.07 -2.81
C GLN A 94 5.67 -6.40 -1.41
N VAL A 95 6.79 -7.11 -1.35
CA VAL A 95 7.50 -7.37 -0.09
C VAL A 95 8.80 -6.57 -0.12
N PRO A 96 8.90 -5.47 0.63
CA PRO A 96 10.12 -4.68 0.72
C PRO A 96 11.27 -5.54 1.25
N ARG A 97 12.45 -5.48 0.62
CA ARG A 97 13.67 -6.17 1.08
C ARG A 97 14.25 -5.62 2.39
N VAL A 98 13.48 -4.78 3.10
CA VAL A 98 13.84 -4.24 4.41
C VAL A 98 13.67 -5.28 5.52
N LEU A 99 13.04 -6.43 5.24
CA LEU A 99 12.97 -7.56 6.17
C LEU A 99 14.37 -7.91 6.73
N TYR A 100 15.40 -7.88 5.89
CA TYR A 100 16.78 -8.11 6.33
C TYR A 100 17.24 -7.08 7.38
N ALA A 101 16.93 -5.79 7.19
CA ALA A 101 17.28 -4.74 8.14
C ALA A 101 16.43 -4.79 9.44
N LEU A 102 15.18 -5.24 9.35
CA LEU A 102 14.30 -5.43 10.51
C LEU A 102 14.70 -6.65 11.35
N LEU A 103 15.07 -7.76 10.69
CA LEU A 103 15.63 -8.94 11.36
C LEU A 103 16.92 -8.56 12.09
N MET A 104 17.85 -7.87 11.42
CA MET A 104 19.12 -7.43 12.03
C MET A 104 18.92 -6.51 13.26
N LYS A 105 17.85 -5.69 13.30
CA LYS A 105 17.50 -4.86 14.46
C LYS A 105 16.83 -5.62 15.62
N LYS A 106 16.27 -6.81 15.37
CA LYS A 106 15.68 -7.66 16.43
C LYS A 106 16.74 -8.52 17.15
N PHE A 107 17.93 -8.68 16.55
CA PHE A 107 19.05 -9.46 17.09
C PHE A 107 20.16 -8.59 17.73
N LEU A 108 19.97 -7.27 17.78
CA LEU A 108 20.80 -6.29 18.49
C LEU A 108 19.96 -5.64 19.59
#